data_AF-A0A1I7YEG3-F1
#
_entry.id   AF-A0A1I7YEG3-F1
#
_cell.length_a   1.000
_cell.length_b   1.000
_cell.length_c   1.000
_cell.angle_alpha   90.00
_cell.angle_beta   90.00
_cell.angle_gamma   90.00
#
_symmetry.space_group_name_H-M   'P 1'
#
loop_
_entity.id
_entity.type
_entity.pdbx_description
1 polymer ?
#
loop_
_entity_poly.entity_id
_entity_poly.type
_entity_poly.pdbx_seq_one_letter_code
_entity_poly.pdbx_strand_id
1 'polypeptide(L)' 'MTNNVLNGGLVFTGVLATFALFTPFVNKMLGVVGIRFFWALIAVPFAWLIFFYDETRRFFIRKYPHGWIYRETYY' A
#
# COMPACT_ATOMS: atom_id res chain seq x y z
N MET A 1 -1.06 -15.19 4.86
CA MET A 1 -1.43 -14.06 5.75
C MET A 1 -2.31 -14.58 6.88
N THR A 2 -1.73 -14.81 8.06
CA THR A 2 -2.44 -15.33 9.24
C THR A 2 -3.05 -14.23 10.12
N ASN A 3 -2.71 -12.96 9.87
CA ASN A 3 -3.24 -11.83 10.63
C ASN A 3 -4.56 -11.32 10.02
N ASN A 4 -5.67 -11.76 10.61
CA ASN A 4 -7.01 -11.41 10.16
C ASN A 4 -7.35 -9.92 10.34
N VAL A 5 -6.78 -9.26 11.35
CA VAL A 5 -7.01 -7.82 11.61
C VAL A 5 -6.36 -6.97 10.52
N LEU A 6 -5.13 -7.31 10.13
CA LEU A 6 -4.43 -6.61 9.04
C LEU A 6 -5.17 -6.79 7.70
N ASN A 7 -5.59 -8.02 7.40
CA ASN A 7 -6.33 -8.32 6.18
C ASN A 7 -7.67 -7.56 6.13
N GLY A 8 -8.41 -7.53 7.26
CA GLY A 8 -9.66 -6.78 7.37
C GLY A 8 -9.45 -5.28 7.21
N GLY A 9 -8.39 -4.74 7.80
CA GLY A 9 -8.01 -3.32 7.66
C GLY A 9 -7.73 -2.93 6.21
N LEU A 10 -7.05 -3.79 5.45
CA LEU A 10 -6.74 -3.54 4.04
C LEU A 10 -8.01 -3.47 3.17
N VAL A 11 -8.98 -4.35 3.43
CA VAL A 11 -10.27 -4.32 2.72
C VAL A 11 -11.08 -3.09 3.14
N PHE A 12 -11.10 -2.79 4.44
CA PHE A 12 -11.82 -1.63 4.97
C PHE A 12 -11.33 -0.32 4.37
N THR A 13 -10.01 -0.12 4.25
CA THR A 13 -9.46 1.10 3.65
C THR A 13 -9.82 1.22 2.17
N GLY A 14 -9.81 0.11 1.41
CA GLY A 14 -10.24 0.10 0.01
C GLY A 14 -11.72 0.47 -0.16
N VAL A 15 -12.59 -0.08 0.69
CA VAL A 15 -14.03 0.24 0.69
C VAL A 15 -14.27 1.70 1.09
N LEU A 16 -13.60 2.19 2.13
CA LEU A 16 -13.74 3.57 2.60
C LEU A 16 -13.26 4.57 1.55
N ALA A 17 -12.12 4.31 0.90
CA ALA A 17 -11.61 5.16 -0.18
C ALA A 17 -12.60 5.22 -1.36
N THR A 18 -13.17 4.07 -1.75
CA THR A 18 -14.19 4.00 -2.79
C THR A 18 -15.44 4.77 -2.38
N PHE A 19 -15.93 4.57 -1.15
CA PHE A 19 -17.09 5.28 -0.62
C PHE A 19 -16.88 6.79 -0.59
N ALA A 20 -15.69 7.26 -0.20
CA ALA A 20 -15.37 8.68 -0.18
C ALA A 20 -15.38 9.30 -1.59
N LEU A 21 -14.83 8.60 -2.59
CA LEU A 21 -14.72 9.10 -3.96
C LEU A 21 -16.05 9.09 -4.73
N PHE A 22 -16.94 8.14 -4.47
CA PHE A 22 -18.20 7.96 -5.21
C PHE A 22 -19.43 8.55 -4.52
N THR A 23 -19.34 8.97 -3.25
CA THR A 23 -20.46 9.58 -2.53
C THR A 23 -20.48 11.10 -2.75
N PRO A 24 -21.50 11.66 -3.44
CA PRO A 24 -21.51 13.07 -3.83
C PRO A 24 -21.59 14.05 -2.65
N PHE A 25 -22.16 13.63 -1.53
CA PHE A 25 -22.22 14.43 -0.30
C PHE A 25 -20.83 14.58 0.34
N VAL A 26 -20.04 13.50 0.35
CA VAL A 26 -18.69 13.48 0.91
C VAL A 26 -17.72 14.30 0.05
N ASN A 27 -17.83 14.18 -1.29
CA ASN A 27 -17.04 15.00 -2.22
C ASN A 27 -17.30 16.51 -2.06
N LYS A 28 -18.54 16.92 -1.81
CA LYS A 28 -18.86 18.34 -1.54
C LYS A 28 -18.31 18.83 -0.20
N MET A 29 -18.30 17.98 0.83
CA MET A 29 -17.82 18.34 2.17
C MET A 29 -16.29 18.35 2.26
N LEU A 30 -15.62 17.41 1.61
CA LEU A 30 -14.16 17.24 1.66
C LEU A 30 -13.42 17.89 0.47
N GLY A 31 -14.15 18.39 -0.53
CA GLY A 31 -13.57 18.99 -1.73
C GLY A 31 -12.86 17.99 -2.66
N VAL A 32 -13.12 16.69 -2.50
CA VAL A 32 -12.49 15.65 -3.30
C VAL A 32 -13.22 15.52 -4.64
N VAL A 33 -12.47 15.54 -5.74
CA VAL A 33 -13.03 15.31 -7.08
C VAL A 33 -13.06 13.81 -7.34
N GLY A 34 -14.20 13.29 -7.81
CA GLY A 34 -14.34 11.88 -8.18
C GLY A 34 -13.27 11.47 -9.19
N ILE A 35 -12.47 10.45 -8.85
CA ILE A 35 -11.33 10.00 -9.66
C ILE A 35 -11.80 8.93 -10.64
N ARG A 36 -11.38 9.04 -11.92
CA ARG A 36 -11.62 7.98 -12.92
C ARG A 36 -10.72 6.78 -12.61
N PHE A 37 -11.23 5.55 -12.77
CA PHE A 37 -10.49 4.31 -12.46
C PHE A 37 -9.06 4.25 -13.06
N PHE A 38 -8.87 4.78 -14.28
CA PHE A 38 -7.55 4.88 -14.92
C PHE A 38 -6.49 5.63 -14.11
N TRP A 39 -6.89 6.61 -13.30
CA TRP A 39 -5.96 7.39 -12.48
C TRP A 39 -5.52 6.60 -11.25
N ALA A 40 -6.40 5.74 -10.70
CA ALA A 40 -6.04 4.83 -9.63
C ALA A 40 -5.00 3.79 -10.10
N LEU A 41 -5.03 3.38 -11.37
CA LEU A 41 -4.06 2.45 -11.95
C LEU A 41 -2.63 3.02 -11.99
N ILE A 42 -2.43 4.33 -11.96
CA ILE A 42 -1.10 4.95 -11.92
C ILE A 42 -0.35 4.55 -10.65
N ALA A 43 -1.05 4.36 -9.52
CA ALA A 43 -0.43 3.97 -8.25
C ALA A 43 -0.01 2.49 -8.22
N VAL A 44 -0.61 1.65 -9.06
CA VAL A 44 -0.36 0.19 -9.10
C VAL A 44 1.11 -0.16 -9.42
N PRO A 45 1.76 0.39 -10.46
CA PRO A 45 3.17 0.09 -10.71
C PRO A 45 4.10 0.53 -9.56
N PHE A 46 3.79 1.63 -8.87
CA PHE A 46 4.56 2.05 -7.68
C PHE A 46 4.38 1.09 -6.51
N ALA A 47 3.15 0.59 -6.28
CA ALA A 47 2.89 -0.43 -5.26
C ALA A 47 3.67 -1.72 -5.55
N TRP A 48 3.74 -2.15 -6.81
CA TRP A 48 4.58 -3.28 -7.22
C TRP A 48 6.06 -3.03 -6.96
N LEU A 49 6.58 -1.84 -7.27
CA LEU A 49 7.97 -1.48 -7.01
C LEU A 49 8.30 -1.55 -5.51
N ILE A 50 7.43 -1.03 -4.64
CA ILE A 50 7.58 -1.11 -3.19
C ILE A 50 7.60 -2.58 -2.73
N PHE A 51 6.70 -3.40 -3.27
CA PHE A 51 6.64 -4.83 -2.94
C PHE A 51 7.92 -5.55 -3.32
N PHE A 52 8.41 -5.36 -4.56
CA PHE A 52 9.67 -5.97 -5.01
C PHE A 52 10.87 -5.48 -4.20
N TYR A 53 10.94 -4.19 -3.89
CA TYR A 53 12.01 -3.62 -3.05
C TYR A 53 12.02 -4.23 -1.65
N ASP A 54 10.86 -4.33 -0.98
CA ASP A 54 10.81 -4.89 0.37
C ASP A 54 11.14 -6.38 0.38
N GLU A 55 10.65 -7.16 -0.59
CA GLU A 55 10.94 -8.59 -0.68
C GLU A 55 12.40 -8.87 -1.03
N THR A 56 12.99 -8.11 -1.96
CA THR A 56 14.42 -8.22 -2.28
C THR A 56 15.29 -7.83 -1.09
N ARG A 57 14.98 -6.74 -0.39
CA ARG A 57 15.67 -6.35 0.85
C ARG A 57 15.62 -7.47 1.89
N ARG A 58 14.43 -8.02 2.17
CA ARG A 58 14.24 -9.13 3.12
C ARG A 58 14.99 -10.39 2.68
N PHE A 59 15.03 -10.68 1.38
CA PHE A 59 15.80 -11.80 0.84
C PHE A 59 17.31 -11.65 1.10
N PHE A 60 17.88 -10.47 0.83
CA PHE A 60 19.31 -10.20 1.10
C PHE A 60 19.63 -10.25 2.60
N ILE A 61 18.74 -9.75 3.46
CA ILE A 61 18.86 -9.82 4.92
C ILE A 61 18.90 -11.29 5.41
N ARG A 62 18.03 -12.16 4.89
CA ARG A 62 18.02 -13.59 5.24
C ARG A 62 19.27 -14.33 4.75
N LYS A 63 19.80 -13.95 3.59
CA LYS A 63 20.96 -14.61 2.97
C LYS A 63 22.31 -14.15 3.56
N TYR A 64 22.40 -12.90 4.00
CA TYR A 64 23.63 -12.30 4.54
C TYR A 64 23.38 -11.64 5.90
N PRO A 65 23.33 -12.40 7.01
CA PRO A 65 22.98 -11.91 8.35
C PRO A 65 24.01 -10.95 8.97
N HIS A 66 25.18 -10.77 8.34
CA HIS A 66 26.21 -9.80 8.75
C HIS A 66 26.50 -8.74 7.67
N GLY A 67 25.71 -8.68 6.60
CA GLY A 67 25.89 -7.74 5.51
C GLY A 67 25.55 -6.29 5.90
N TRP A 68 26.02 -5.34 5.10
CA TRP A 68 25.78 -3.90 5.31
C TRP A 68 24.28 -3.54 5.34
N ILE A 69 23.48 -4.19 4.48
CA ILE A 69 22.03 -4.05 4.42
C ILE A 69 21.35 -4.48 5.74
N TYR A 70 21.85 -5.54 6.38
CA TYR A 70 21.35 -5.98 7.69
C TYR A 70 21.68 -4.98 8.80
N ARG A 71 22.84 -4.31 8.75
CA ARG A 71 23.21 -3.34 9.79
C ARG A 71 22.47 -2.00 9.69
N GLU A 72 22.20 -1.54 8.47
CA GLU A 72 21.63 -0.20 8.23
C GLU A 72 20.10 -0.20 8.04
N THR A 73 19.50 -1.30 7.55
CA THR A 73 18.07 -1.33 7.19
C THR A 73 17.25 -2.37 7.94
N TYR A 74 17.81 -2.98 9.00
CA TYR A 74 17.08 -3.87 9.89
C TYR A 74 16.43 -3.06 11.01
N TYR A 75 15.14 -2.80 10.84
CA TYR A 75 14.20 -2.26 11.82
C TYR A 75 12.98 -3.17 11.89
#